data_AF-A0A9E2VFQ0-F1
#
_entry.id   AF-A0A9E2VFQ0-F1
#
_cell.length_a   1.000
_cell.length_b   1.000
_cell.length_c   1.000
_cell.angle_alpha   90.00
_cell.angle_beta   90.00
_cell.angle_gamma   90.00
#
_symmetry.space_group_name_H-M   'P 1'
#
loop_
_entity.id
_entity.type
_entity.pdbx_description
1 polymer ?
#
loop_
_entity_poly.entity_id
_entity_poly.type
_entity_poly.pdbx_seq_one_letter_code
_entity_poly.pdbx_strand_id
1 'polypeptide(L)'
;MTLYRKYRPQQFKDLLGQEAVSTTLQQAIIRQRLGHAYLFSGPRGTGKTSAARIFARAAVCQDPKVKTTTVDACGKCESCTLLSQNQTTDLLEIDAASNRGVEDIRELRSQTGYRPMQLSKKIYIID
;
A
#
# COMPACT_ATOMS: atom_id res chain seq x y z
N MET A 1 -13.18 -14.69 13.48
CA MET A 1 -12.44 -13.53 12.91
C MET A 1 -12.05 -12.60 14.07
N THR A 2 -10.78 -12.23 14.21
CA THR A 2 -10.34 -11.33 15.30
C THR A 2 -10.70 -9.87 15.01
N LEU A 3 -11.03 -9.09 16.04
CA LEU A 3 -11.49 -7.68 15.89
C LEU A 3 -10.51 -6.83 15.08
N TYR A 4 -9.19 -6.95 15.34
CA TYR A 4 -8.17 -6.15 14.66
C TYR A 4 -8.07 -6.43 13.15
N ARG A 5 -8.50 -7.60 12.66
CA ARG A 5 -8.58 -7.89 11.22
C ARG A 5 -9.83 -7.30 10.60
N LYS A 6 -10.96 -7.35 11.32
CA LYS A 6 -12.25 -6.82 10.87
C LYS A 6 -12.24 -5.29 10.74
N TYR A 7 -11.58 -4.60 11.67
CA TYR A 7 -11.52 -3.13 11.73
C TYR A 7 -10.22 -2.54 11.18
N ARG A 8 -9.47 -3.31 10.36
CA ARG A 8 -8.23 -2.79 9.77
C ARG A 8 -8.56 -1.59 8.86
N PRO A 9 -7.96 -0.40 9.09
CA PRO A 9 -8.19 0.79 8.28
C PRO A 9 -8.11 0.53 6.77
N GLN A 10 -9.04 1.11 6.00
CA GLN A 10 -9.12 0.91 4.55
C GLN A 10 -8.85 2.19 3.76
N GLN A 11 -9.05 3.35 4.38
CA GLN A 11 -8.85 4.69 3.81
C GLN A 11 -7.94 5.53 4.72
N PHE A 12 -7.38 6.62 4.20
CA PHE A 12 -6.50 7.47 5.00
C PHE A 12 -7.21 8.10 6.20
N LYS A 13 -8.50 8.44 6.04
CA LYS A 13 -9.32 8.97 7.14
C LYS A 13 -9.51 7.99 8.30
N ASP A 14 -9.30 6.70 8.06
CA ASP A 14 -9.45 5.64 9.07
C ASP A 14 -8.14 5.46 9.88
N LEU A 15 -7.05 6.13 9.50
CA LEU A 15 -5.79 6.14 10.24
C LEU A 15 -5.85 7.19 11.36
N LEU A 16 -6.05 6.72 12.58
CA LEU A 16 -6.17 7.58 13.76
C LEU A 16 -4.79 8.10 14.22
N GLY A 17 -4.67 9.42 14.44
CA GLY A 17 -3.48 10.07 15.01
C GLY A 17 -2.25 10.08 14.09
N GLN A 18 -2.45 9.93 12.78
CA GLN A 18 -1.38 9.93 11.77
C GLN A 18 -1.62 11.00 10.69
N GLU A 19 -2.14 12.16 11.06
CA GLU A 19 -2.60 13.21 10.14
C GLU A 19 -1.45 13.76 9.27
N ALA A 20 -0.28 13.98 9.86
CA ALA A 20 0.89 14.48 9.14
C ALA A 20 1.39 13.47 8.08
N VAL A 21 1.41 12.18 8.43
CA VAL A 21 1.82 11.10 7.53
C VAL A 21 0.79 10.94 6.40
N SER A 22 -0.49 10.84 6.75
CA SER A 22 -1.59 10.75 5.79
C SER A 22 -1.57 11.92 4.80
N THR A 23 -1.40 13.16 5.28
CA THR A 23 -1.32 14.35 4.43
C THR A 23 -0.14 14.27 3.47
N THR A 24 1.04 13.90 3.96
CA THR A 24 2.26 13.79 3.13
C THR A 24 2.09 12.77 2.01
N LEU A 25 1.55 11.59 2.34
CA LEU A 25 1.31 10.52 1.36
C LEU A 25 0.25 10.91 0.33
N GLN A 26 -0.84 11.54 0.77
CA GLN A 26 -1.88 12.04 -0.11
C GLN A 26 -1.36 13.12 -1.07
N GLN A 27 -0.54 14.05 -0.56
CA GLN A 27 0.08 15.09 -1.39
C GLN A 27 1.05 14.50 -2.41
N ALA A 28 1.77 13.43 -2.08
CA ALA A 28 2.63 12.73 -3.04
C ALA A 28 1.84 12.16 -4.22
N ILE A 29 0.64 11.62 -3.97
CA ILE A 29 -0.28 11.13 -5.02
C ILE A 29 -0.83 12.29 -5.85
N ILE A 30 -1.38 13.32 -5.20
CA ILE A 30 -2.00 14.48 -5.88
C ILE A 30 -0.99 15.18 -6.79
N ARG A 31 0.24 15.37 -6.31
CA ARG A 31 1.31 16.05 -7.05
C ARG A 31 2.03 15.13 -8.05
N GLN A 32 1.62 13.86 -8.15
CA GLN A 32 2.27 12.85 -8.98
C GLN A 32 3.77 12.70 -8.70
N ARG A 33 4.17 12.84 -7.42
CA ARG A 33 5.55 12.73 -6.94
C ARG A 33 5.72 11.50 -6.04
N LEU A 34 5.43 10.34 -6.59
CA LEU A 34 5.62 9.07 -5.89
C LEU A 34 7.10 8.68 -5.91
N GLY A 35 7.67 8.43 -4.73
CA GLY A 35 9.00 7.85 -4.58
C GLY A 35 9.01 6.37 -4.97
N HIS A 36 10.21 5.83 -5.23
CA HIS A 36 10.41 4.42 -5.55
C HIS A 36 10.40 3.52 -4.30
N ALA A 37 10.63 4.09 -3.11
CA ALA A 37 10.65 3.38 -1.85
C ALA A 37 10.12 4.27 -0.71
N TYR A 38 9.39 3.66 0.23
CA TYR A 38 8.86 4.30 1.43
C TYR A 38 9.14 3.41 2.64
N LEU A 39 9.79 3.98 3.65
CA LEU A 39 10.06 3.30 4.92
C LEU A 39 9.06 3.78 5.97
N PHE A 40 8.19 2.88 6.42
CA PHE A 40 7.29 3.13 7.54
C PHE A 40 7.95 2.64 8.83
N SER A 41 8.30 3.56 9.73
CA SER A 41 8.99 3.25 10.99
C SER A 41 8.13 3.58 12.22
N GLY A 42 8.30 2.83 13.30
CA GLY A 42 7.61 3.07 14.57
C GLY A 42 7.28 1.79 15.36
N PRO A 43 6.79 1.92 16.60
CA PRO A 43 6.44 0.78 17.46
C PRO A 43 5.44 -0.20 16.82
N ARG A 44 5.37 -1.43 17.35
CA ARG A 44 4.35 -2.41 16.92
C ARG A 44 2.95 -1.86 17.23
N GLY A 45 2.01 -2.09 16.32
CA GLY A 45 0.61 -1.65 16.48
C GLY A 45 0.29 -0.21 16.05
N THR A 46 1.28 0.61 15.65
CA THR A 46 1.04 2.01 15.23
C THR A 46 0.46 2.17 13.81
N GLY A 47 0.13 1.08 13.13
CA GLY A 47 -0.53 1.12 11.83
C GLY A 47 0.39 1.19 10.61
N LYS A 48 1.70 0.96 10.73
CA LYS A 48 2.69 0.98 9.63
C LYS A 48 2.24 0.21 8.38
N THR A 49 1.99 -1.09 8.53
CA THR A 49 1.55 -1.96 7.43
C THR A 49 0.18 -1.54 6.88
N SER A 50 -0.71 -1.05 7.74
CA SER A 50 -2.02 -0.53 7.30
C SER A 50 -1.87 0.74 6.46
N ALA A 51 -1.01 1.68 6.87
CA ALA A 51 -0.72 2.88 6.12
C ALA A 51 -0.07 2.56 4.76
N ALA A 52 0.88 1.62 4.73
CA ALA A 52 1.48 1.14 3.49
C ALA A 52 0.43 0.57 2.51
N ARG A 53 -0.48 -0.27 2.98
CA ARG A 53 -1.56 -0.84 2.16
C ARG A 53 -2.54 0.22 1.65
N ILE A 54 -2.95 1.16 2.50
CA ILE A 54 -3.84 2.27 2.11
C ILE A 54 -3.17 3.13 1.02
N PHE A 55 -1.91 3.48 1.22
CA PHE A 55 -1.14 4.26 0.26
C PHE A 55 -0.96 3.53 -1.07
N ALA A 56 -0.59 2.24 -1.04
CA ALA A 56 -0.48 1.40 -2.22
C ALA A 56 -1.77 1.40 -3.05
N ARG A 57 -2.93 1.18 -2.39
CA ARG A 57 -4.24 1.19 -3.03
C ARG A 57 -4.58 2.53 -3.66
N ALA A 58 -4.32 3.64 -2.96
CA ALA A 58 -4.57 4.97 -3.49
C ALA A 58 -3.65 5.31 -4.67
N ALA A 59 -2.39 4.86 -4.65
CA ALA A 59 -1.38 5.15 -5.66
C ALA A 59 -1.57 4.42 -7.01
N VAL A 60 -2.36 3.34 -7.05
CA VAL A 60 -2.70 2.58 -8.27
C VAL A 60 -4.19 2.62 -8.61
N CYS A 61 -4.98 3.37 -7.84
CA CYS A 61 -6.40 3.57 -8.13
C CYS A 61 -6.57 4.28 -9.48
N GLN A 62 -7.42 3.73 -10.35
CA GLN A 62 -7.69 4.28 -11.68
C GLN A 62 -8.53 5.57 -11.62
N ASP A 63 -9.43 5.65 -10.65
CA ASP A 63 -10.33 6.80 -10.43
C ASP A 63 -10.28 7.20 -8.95
N PRO A 64 -9.20 7.85 -8.48
CA PRO A 64 -9.07 8.22 -7.08
C PRO A 64 -10.04 9.34 -6.70
N LYS A 65 -10.59 9.29 -5.48
CA LYS A 65 -11.47 10.33 -4.92
C LYS A 65 -10.63 11.52 -4.48
N VAL A 66 -10.33 12.40 -5.41
CA VAL A 66 -9.57 13.63 -5.14
C VAL A 66 -10.50 14.73 -4.64
N LYS A 67 -10.12 15.37 -3.54
CA LYS A 67 -10.65 16.66 -3.06
C LYS A 67 -9.50 17.68 -3.05
N THR A 68 -9.80 18.94 -2.74
CA THR A 68 -8.84 20.07 -2.78
C THR A 68 -7.46 19.74 -2.18
N THR A 69 -7.42 19.02 -1.06
CA THR A 69 -6.17 18.70 -0.36
C THR A 69 -6.02 17.21 -0.03
N THR A 70 -7.00 16.38 -0.35
CA THR A 70 -7.04 14.97 0.06
C THR A 70 -7.32 14.03 -1.10
N VAL A 71 -6.83 12.79 -0.98
CA VAL A 71 -7.08 11.74 -1.97
C VAL A 71 -7.25 10.38 -1.29
N ASP A 72 -8.27 9.65 -1.70
CA ASP A 72 -8.52 8.28 -1.26
C ASP A 72 -8.79 7.36 -2.46
N ALA A 73 -8.55 6.06 -2.30
CA ALA A 73 -8.95 5.07 -3.28
C ALA A 73 -10.49 5.04 -3.43
N CYS A 74 -11.02 4.90 -4.65
CA CYS A 74 -12.48 4.91 -4.84
C CYS A 74 -13.19 3.68 -4.27
N GLY A 75 -12.51 2.54 -4.25
CA GLY A 75 -13.05 1.26 -3.78
C GLY A 75 -13.90 0.50 -4.81
N LYS A 76 -14.07 1.02 -6.03
CA LYS A 76 -14.95 0.44 -7.06
C LYS A 76 -14.29 0.14 -8.41
N CYS A 77 -13.15 0.77 -8.72
CA CYS A 77 -12.42 0.51 -9.96
C CYS A 77 -11.76 -0.88 -9.94
N GLU A 78 -11.36 -1.39 -11.10
CA GLU A 78 -10.80 -2.74 -11.22
C GLU A 78 -9.59 -2.95 -10.30
N SER A 79 -8.64 -1.99 -10.26
CA SER A 79 -7.50 -2.04 -9.35
C SER A 79 -7.91 -2.11 -7.88
N CYS A 80 -8.95 -1.37 -7.47
CA CYS A 80 -9.45 -1.41 -6.10
C CYS A 80 -10.11 -2.74 -5.74
N THR A 81 -10.81 -3.35 -6.71
CA THR A 81 -11.49 -4.64 -6.53
C THR A 81 -10.48 -5.79 -6.46
N LEU A 82 -9.49 -5.80 -7.37
CA LEU A 82 -8.39 -6.78 -7.34
C LEU A 82 -7.63 -6.73 -6.01
N LEU A 83 -7.30 -5.53 -5.53
CA LEU A 83 -6.58 -5.33 -4.28
C LEU A 83 -7.43 -5.66 -3.04
N SER A 84 -8.74 -5.42 -3.05
CA SER A 84 -9.60 -5.76 -1.91
C SER A 84 -9.83 -7.27 -1.78
N GLN A 85 -9.78 -8.00 -2.89
CA GLN A 85 -9.95 -9.44 -2.96
C GLN A 85 -8.63 -10.22 -2.94
N ASN A 86 -7.48 -9.54 -2.89
CA ASN A 86 -6.13 -10.13 -3.04
C ASN A 86 -6.00 -10.98 -4.32
N GLN A 87 -6.57 -10.53 -5.43
CA GLN A 87 -6.62 -11.24 -6.71
C GLN A 87 -5.60 -10.72 -7.74
N THR A 88 -4.50 -10.15 -7.28
CA THR A 88 -3.45 -9.63 -8.17
C THR A 88 -2.07 -10.01 -7.68
N THR A 89 -1.19 -10.33 -8.62
CA THR A 89 0.23 -10.61 -8.39
C THR A 89 1.08 -9.34 -8.47
N ASP A 90 0.48 -8.18 -8.71
CA ASP A 90 1.20 -6.91 -8.79
C ASP A 90 1.37 -6.22 -7.42
N LEU A 91 0.71 -6.73 -6.38
CA LEU A 91 0.94 -6.31 -5.00
C LEU A 91 1.32 -7.53 -4.15
N LEU A 92 2.60 -7.63 -3.80
CA LEU A 92 3.11 -8.72 -2.98
C LEU A 92 3.39 -8.21 -1.57
N GLU A 93 2.86 -8.93 -0.59
CA GLU A 93 3.17 -8.71 0.83
C GLU A 93 4.08 -9.83 1.32
N ILE A 94 5.24 -9.46 1.88
CA ILE A 94 6.29 -10.38 2.32
C ILE A 94 6.54 -10.13 3.79
N ASP A 95 6.39 -11.19 4.59
CA ASP A 95 6.77 -11.18 6.00
C ASP A 95 8.28 -11.40 6.12
N ALA A 96 9.03 -10.34 6.38
CA ALA A 96 10.47 -10.36 6.57
C ALA A 96 10.88 -11.16 7.81
N ALA A 97 10.01 -11.31 8.81
CA ALA A 97 10.29 -12.17 9.95
C ALA A 97 10.25 -13.65 9.58
N SER A 98 9.57 -14.03 8.50
CA SER A 98 9.49 -15.40 7.99
C SER A 98 10.43 -15.65 6.80
N ASN A 99 10.81 -14.61 6.06
CA ASN A 99 11.69 -14.66 4.88
C ASN A 99 13.04 -13.98 5.19
N ARG A 100 13.84 -14.61 6.07
CA ARG A 100 15.10 -14.06 6.60
C ARG A 100 16.32 -14.37 5.74
N GLY A 101 16.17 -15.22 4.72
CA GLY A 101 17.27 -15.70 3.90
C GLY A 101 17.77 -14.61 2.95
N VAL A 102 19.10 -14.59 2.74
CA VAL A 102 19.69 -13.79 1.64
C VAL A 102 19.19 -14.28 0.28
N GLU A 103 18.81 -15.55 0.19
CA GLU A 103 18.26 -16.11 -1.05
C GLU A 103 16.85 -15.59 -1.33
N ASP A 104 15.99 -15.50 -0.31
CA ASP A 104 14.62 -14.96 -0.44
C ASP A 104 14.63 -13.54 -1.04
N ILE A 105 15.56 -12.69 -0.59
CA ILE A 105 15.69 -11.32 -1.12
C ILE A 105 16.29 -11.29 -2.53
N ARG A 106 17.17 -12.24 -2.88
CA ARG A 106 17.72 -12.35 -4.25
C ARG A 106 16.64 -12.76 -5.23
N GLU A 107 15.81 -13.73 -4.85
CA GLU A 107 14.66 -14.15 -5.65
C GLU A 107 13.70 -12.97 -5.82
N LEU A 108 13.36 -12.26 -4.74
CA LEU A 108 12.52 -11.07 -4.80
C LEU A 108 13.07 -10.03 -5.78
N ARG A 109 14.37 -9.74 -5.69
CA ARG A 109 15.06 -8.80 -6.58
C ARG A 109 15.02 -9.25 -8.04
N SER A 110 15.06 -10.54 -8.32
CA SER A 110 14.94 -11.05 -9.69
C SER A 110 13.55 -10.77 -10.27
N GLN A 111 12.51 -10.81 -9.43
CA GLN A 111 11.13 -10.61 -9.84
C GLN A 111 10.73 -9.15 -10.03
N THR A 112 11.51 -8.18 -9.53
CA THR A 112 11.19 -6.74 -9.63
C THR A 112 11.39 -6.20 -11.04
N GLY A 113 12.15 -6.89 -11.90
CA GLY A 113 12.36 -6.51 -13.30
C GLY A 113 11.17 -6.73 -14.22
N TYR A 114 10.17 -7.51 -13.77
CA TYR A 114 8.96 -7.77 -14.57
C TYR A 114 7.97 -6.60 -14.47
N ARG A 115 7.37 -6.25 -15.62
CA ARG A 115 6.29 -5.26 -15.70
C ARG A 115 5.04 -5.75 -14.95
N PRO A 116 4.24 -4.84 -14.37
CA PRO A 116 2.97 -5.21 -13.76
C PRO A 116 1.99 -5.74 -14.83
N MET A 117 1.13 -6.67 -14.44
CA MET A 117 0.17 -7.33 -15.34
C MET A 117 -1.19 -6.63 -15.41
N GLN A 118 -1.69 -6.11 -14.28
CA GLN A 118 -3.03 -5.57 -14.08
C GLN A 118 -3.02 -4.16 -13.47
N LEU A 119 -2.10 -3.86 -12.56
CA LEU A 119 -1.98 -2.57 -11.91
C LEU A 119 -1.06 -1.62 -12.69
N SER A 120 -1.18 -0.31 -12.43
CA SER A 120 -0.27 0.67 -13.04
C SER A 120 1.17 0.59 -12.51
N LYS A 121 1.38 -0.08 -11.37
CA LYS A 121 2.69 -0.27 -10.72
C LYS A 121 2.73 -1.64 -10.05
N LYS A 122 3.91 -2.25 -10.02
CA LYS A 122 4.21 -3.42 -9.21
C LYS A 122 4.70 -2.96 -7.83
N ILE A 123 4.06 -3.40 -6.76
CA ILE A 123 4.25 -2.93 -5.39
C ILE A 123 4.66 -4.10 -4.51
N TYR A 124 5.68 -3.86 -3.69
CA TYR A 124 6.16 -4.80 -2.69
C TYR A 124 6.00 -4.16 -1.31
N ILE A 125 5.27 -4.82 -0.42
CA ILE A 125 5.17 -4.46 1.00
C ILE A 125 5.98 -5.49 1.77
N ILE A 126 7.03 -5.03 2.43
CA ILE A 126 7.91 -5.88 3.24
C ILE A 126 7.63 -5.49 4.70
N ASP A 127 7.02 -6.41 5.46
CA ASP A 127 6.64 -6.23 6.88
C ASP A 127 7.49 -7.13 7.79
#